data_AF-A0A661QRP6-F1
#
_entry.id   AF-A0A661QRP6-F1
#
_cell.length_a   1.000
_cell.length_b   1.000
_cell.length_c   1.000
_cell.angle_alpha   90.00
_cell.angle_beta   90.00
_cell.angle_gamma   90.00
#
_symmetry.space_group_name_H-M   'P 1'
#
loop_
_entity.id
_entity.type
_entity.pdbx_description
1 polymer ?
#
loop_
_entity_poly.entity_id
_entity_poly.type
_entity_poly.pdbx_seq_one_letter_code
_entity_poly.pdbx_strand_id
1 'polypeptide(L)'
;MTLSVQEIVEYYGANWKIEAAFKELKKDIGSATTQTRHPNAVMNHLHFCMMATSLAWIYASLLEKIPSRRHVVKGRNHFAFSDVRRLIAKAALDDNFSILCPVPRKSVVNSLVAVLLRIAA
;
A
#
# COMPACT_ATOMS: atom_id res chain seq x y z
N MET A 1 24.85 26.94 -4.88
CA MET A 1 23.56 26.24 -4.98
C MET A 1 22.51 27.13 -4.36
N THR A 2 21.61 27.70 -5.15
CA THR A 2 20.54 28.58 -4.68
C THR A 2 19.23 27.91 -5.04
N LEU A 3 18.69 27.10 -4.13
CA LEU A 3 17.36 26.50 -4.30
C LEU A 3 16.30 27.59 -4.13
N SER A 4 15.21 27.48 -4.88
CA SER A 4 14.03 28.31 -4.68
C SER A 4 13.34 27.96 -3.35
N VAL A 5 12.56 28.90 -2.82
CA VAL A 5 11.75 28.67 -1.60
C VAL A 5 10.82 27.46 -1.77
N GLN A 6 10.27 27.26 -2.97
CA GLN A 6 9.39 26.14 -3.27
C GLN A 6 10.12 24.79 -3.19
N GLU A 7 11.31 24.69 -3.79
CA GLU A 7 12.13 23.48 -3.71
C GLU A 7 12.54 23.19 -2.26
N ILE A 8 12.90 24.22 -1.48
CA ILE A 8 13.23 24.06 -0.06
C ILE A 8 12.04 23.47 0.72
N VAL A 9 10.82 23.99 0.50
CA VAL A 9 9.61 23.48 1.14
C VAL A 9 9.31 22.04 0.71
N GLU A 10 9.49 21.71 -0.57
CA GLU A 10 9.24 20.36 -1.09
C GLU A 10 10.22 19.33 -0.52
N TYR A 11 11.53 19.64 -0.53
CA TYR A 11 12.54 18.76 0.05
C TYR A 11 12.34 18.57 1.55
N TYR A 12 12.01 19.64 2.27
CA TYR A 12 11.75 19.54 3.71
C TYR A 12 10.47 18.73 3.99
N GLY A 13 9.43 18.92 3.19
CA GLY A 13 8.18 18.16 3.28
C GLY A 13 8.34 16.67 2.97
N ALA A 14 9.39 16.26 2.24
CA ALA A 14 9.67 14.86 1.97
C ALA A 14 9.99 14.05 3.24
N ASN A 15 10.50 14.68 4.31
CA ASN A 15 10.74 13.99 5.58
C ASN A 15 9.46 13.46 6.20
N TRP A 16 8.40 14.27 6.23
CA TRP A 16 7.09 13.83 6.74
C TRP A 16 6.46 12.74 5.86
N LYS A 17 6.73 12.75 4.54
CA LYS A 17 6.32 11.68 3.62
C LYS A 17 6.99 10.35 4.00
N ILE A 18 8.28 10.37 4.28
CA ILE A 18 9.05 9.18 4.72
C ILE A 18 8.54 8.66 6.06
N GLU A 19 8.30 9.53 7.04
CA GLU A 19 7.73 9.14 8.34
C GLU A 19 6.34 8.49 8.20
N ALA A 20 5.48 9.04 7.34
CA ALA A 20 4.18 8.46 7.04
C ALA A 20 4.31 7.07 6.39
N ALA A 21 5.24 6.90 5.45
CA ALA A 21 5.53 5.61 4.82
C ALA A 21 6.00 4.56 5.83
N PHE A 22 6.90 4.93 6.76
CA PHE A 22 7.37 4.02 7.80
C PHE A 22 6.30 3.67 8.82
N LYS A 23 5.40 4.61 9.14
CA LYS A 23 4.23 4.33 9.97
C LYS A 23 3.31 3.33 9.28
N GLU A 24 3.03 3.54 7.99
CA GLU A 24 2.25 2.63 7.17
C GLU A 24 2.87 1.22 7.18
N LEU A 25 4.15 1.09 6.84
CA LEU A 25 4.86 -0.20 6.77
C LEU A 25 4.83 -0.96 8.11
N LYS A 26 5.25 -0.29 9.20
CA LYS A 26 5.47 -0.96 10.48
C LYS A 26 4.18 -1.20 11.24
N LYS A 27 3.30 -0.20 11.29
CA LYS A 27 2.13 -0.19 12.17
C LYS A 27 0.87 -0.64 11.46
N ASP A 28 0.59 -0.09 10.28
CA ASP A 28 -0.72 -0.26 9.64
C ASP A 28 -0.75 -1.49 8.72
N ILE A 29 0.32 -1.77 7.98
CA ILE A 29 0.54 -3.00 7.21
C ILE A 29 1.04 -4.14 8.10
N GLY A 30 1.74 -3.83 9.19
CA GLY A 30 2.15 -4.82 10.20
C GLY A 30 3.45 -5.55 9.89
N SER A 31 4.45 -4.89 9.29
CA SER A 31 5.76 -5.54 9.07
C SER A 31 6.44 -5.97 10.39
N ALA A 32 6.11 -5.31 11.50
CA ALA A 32 6.68 -5.57 12.82
C ALA A 32 5.90 -6.62 13.64
N THR A 33 4.76 -7.11 13.16
CA THR A 33 3.87 -7.97 13.95
C THR A 33 4.03 -9.46 13.67
N THR A 34 4.98 -9.86 12.82
CA THR A 34 5.20 -11.28 12.53
C THR A 34 5.76 -12.02 13.75
N GLN A 35 5.09 -13.10 14.15
CA GLN A 35 5.50 -13.95 15.27
C GLN A 35 6.24 -15.22 14.81
N THR A 36 6.54 -15.32 13.51
CA THR A 36 7.24 -16.48 12.94
C THR A 36 8.69 -16.52 13.40
N ARG A 37 9.17 -17.72 13.74
CA ARG A 37 10.56 -17.97 14.15
C ARG A 37 11.44 -18.51 13.02
N HIS A 38 10.86 -18.74 11.84
CA HIS A 38 11.59 -19.22 10.68
C HIS A 38 12.18 -18.04 9.88
N PRO A 39 13.52 -17.93 9.73
CA PRO A 39 14.15 -16.76 9.10
C PRO A 39 13.58 -16.42 7.72
N ASN A 40 13.39 -17.42 6.86
CA ASN A 40 12.84 -17.18 5.52
C ASN A 40 11.39 -16.68 5.57
N ALA A 41 10.60 -17.09 6.57
CA ALA A 41 9.22 -16.62 6.71
C ALA A 41 9.18 -15.17 7.20
N VAL A 42 10.09 -14.80 8.11
CA VAL A 42 10.26 -13.40 8.55
C VAL A 42 10.63 -12.52 7.35
N MET A 43 11.62 -12.94 6.56
CA MET A 43 12.08 -12.19 5.39
C MET A 43 10.98 -12.06 4.33
N ASN A 44 10.27 -13.15 4.03
CA ASN A 44 9.17 -13.12 3.07
C ASN A 44 8.04 -12.18 3.53
N HIS A 45 7.65 -12.23 4.81
CA HIS A 45 6.66 -11.31 5.37
C HIS A 45 7.08 -9.85 5.20
N LEU A 46 8.31 -9.52 5.57
CA LEU A 46 8.84 -8.16 5.42
C LEU A 46 8.82 -7.72 3.95
N HIS A 47 9.27 -8.56 3.02
CA HIS A 47 9.26 -8.25 1.59
C HIS A 47 7.83 -8.02 1.06
N PHE A 48 6.86 -8.83 1.49
CA PHE A 48 5.46 -8.61 1.11
C PHE A 48 4.90 -7.30 1.68
N CYS A 49 5.22 -6.97 2.93
CA CYS A 49 4.83 -5.70 3.53
C CYS A 49 5.45 -4.49 2.79
N MET A 50 6.73 -4.58 2.42
CA MET A 50 7.43 -3.55 1.65
C MET A 50 6.84 -3.38 0.25
N MET A 51 6.51 -4.49 -0.41
CA MET A 51 5.84 -4.50 -1.71
C MET A 51 4.46 -3.84 -1.61
N ALA A 52 3.62 -4.26 -0.66
CA ALA A 52 2.28 -3.70 -0.45
C ALA A 52 2.33 -2.20 -0.17
N THR A 53 3.26 -1.75 0.68
CA THR A 53 3.44 -0.32 0.99
C THR A 53 3.88 0.47 -0.25
N SER A 54 4.83 -0.08 -1.02
CA SER A 54 5.30 0.55 -2.26
C SER A 54 4.20 0.67 -3.31
N LEU A 55 3.40 -0.38 -3.49
CA LEU A 55 2.25 -0.37 -4.40
C LEU A 55 1.21 0.65 -3.97
N ALA A 56 0.91 0.74 -2.67
CA ALA A 56 0.02 1.77 -2.14
C ALA A 56 0.56 3.19 -2.40
N TRP A 57 1.87 3.39 -2.24
CA TRP A 57 2.52 4.68 -2.49
C TRP A 57 2.48 5.08 -3.96
N ILE A 58 2.83 4.16 -4.86
CA ILE A 58 2.78 4.38 -6.31
C ILE A 58 1.34 4.69 -6.73
N TYR A 59 0.37 3.89 -6.28
CA TYR A 59 -1.04 4.12 -6.57
C TYR A 59 -1.49 5.51 -6.11
N ALA A 60 -1.15 5.90 -4.87
CA ALA A 60 -1.46 7.23 -4.36
C ALA A 60 -0.84 8.36 -5.19
N SER A 61 0.37 8.16 -5.70
CA SER A 61 1.10 9.15 -6.50
C SER A 61 0.51 9.31 -7.91
N LEU A 62 -0.20 8.30 -8.40
CA LEU A 62 -0.90 8.32 -9.70
C LEU A 62 -2.33 8.89 -9.61
N LEU A 63 -2.85 9.15 -8.41
CA LEU A 63 -4.19 9.70 -8.25
C LEU A 63 -4.20 11.19 -8.58
N GLU A 64 -4.98 11.57 -9.59
CA GLU A 64 -5.22 12.98 -9.93
C GLU A 64 -5.99 13.74 -8.83
N LYS A 65 -6.79 13.02 -8.04
CA LYS A 65 -7.63 13.58 -6.97
C LYS A 65 -7.32 12.91 -5.65
N ILE A 66 -7.28 13.73 -4.60
CA ILE A 66 -7.07 13.27 -3.23
C ILE A 66 -8.20 12.29 -2.85
N PRO A 67 -7.87 11.10 -2.30
CA PRO A 67 -8.87 10.14 -1.81
C PRO A 67 -9.85 10.77 -0.83
N SER A 68 -11.14 10.47 -0.98
CA SER A 68 -12.13 10.84 0.04
C SER A 68 -11.89 10.04 1.32
N ARG A 69 -11.86 10.74 2.46
CA ARG A 69 -11.64 10.08 3.75
C ARG A 69 -12.85 9.28 4.20
N ARG A 70 -12.62 8.04 4.63
CA ARG A 70 -13.67 7.23 5.29
C ARG A 70 -14.02 7.77 6.68
N HIS A 71 -13.01 8.19 7.43
CA HIS A 71 -13.16 8.73 8.78
C HIS A 71 -12.69 10.19 8.80
N VAL A 72 -13.66 11.12 8.74
CA VAL A 72 -13.39 12.55 8.81
C VAL A 72 -12.93 12.91 10.21
N VAL A 73 -11.73 13.46 10.32
CA VAL A 73 -11.18 13.99 11.58
C VAL A 73 -11.16 15.51 11.47
N LYS A 74 -11.84 16.19 12.39
CA LYS A 74 -11.92 17.66 12.45
C LYS A 74 -10.51 18.27 12.42
N GLY A 75 -10.28 19.21 11.51
CA GLY A 75 -8.99 19.92 11.36
C GLY A 75 -7.92 19.21 10.51
N ARG A 76 -8.24 18.08 9.86
CA ARG A 76 -7.29 17.40 8.95
C ARG A 76 -7.85 17.32 7.53
N ASN A 77 -7.19 18.00 6.59
CA ASN A 77 -7.56 18.01 5.16
C ASN A 77 -6.74 17.04 4.29
N HIS A 78 -5.79 16.32 4.89
CA HIS A 78 -4.96 15.33 4.19
C HIS A 78 -5.62 13.94 4.19
N PHE A 79 -5.37 13.16 3.15
CA PHE A 79 -5.77 11.75 3.07
C PHE A 79 -4.85 10.87 3.91
N ALA A 80 -5.32 9.67 4.25
CA ALA A 80 -4.50 8.64 4.91
C ALA A 80 -4.21 7.49 3.95
N PHE A 81 -3.12 6.75 4.21
CA PHE A 81 -2.82 5.52 3.46
C PHE A 81 -3.95 4.49 3.53
N SER A 82 -4.73 4.46 4.60
CA SER A 82 -5.92 3.60 4.71
C SER A 82 -7.00 3.92 3.68
N ASP A 83 -7.14 5.19 3.29
CA ASP A 83 -8.07 5.59 2.23
C ASP A 83 -7.57 5.11 0.86
N VAL A 84 -6.26 5.14 0.64
CA VAL A 84 -5.61 4.60 -0.58
C VAL A 84 -5.78 3.09 -0.66
N ARG A 85 -5.50 2.36 0.42
CA ARG A 85 -5.70 0.90 0.47
C ARG A 85 -7.16 0.52 0.19
N ARG A 86 -8.11 1.33 0.67
CA ARG A 86 -9.53 1.14 0.36
C ARG A 86 -9.84 1.33 -1.13
N LEU A 87 -9.26 2.33 -1.79
CA LEU A 87 -9.41 2.52 -3.23
C LEU A 87 -8.83 1.33 -4.02
N ILE A 88 -7.65 0.86 -3.64
CA ILE A 88 -7.02 -0.32 -4.23
C ILE A 88 -7.91 -1.55 -4.05
N ALA A 89 -8.41 -1.79 -2.84
CA ALA A 89 -9.32 -2.90 -2.56
C ALA A 89 -10.61 -2.79 -3.38
N LYS A 90 -11.18 -1.59 -3.50
CA LYS A 90 -12.37 -1.36 -4.34
C LYS A 90 -12.08 -1.65 -5.82
N ALA A 91 -10.94 -1.21 -6.33
CA ALA A 91 -10.52 -1.44 -7.71
C ALA A 91 -10.26 -2.94 -7.98
N ALA A 92 -9.67 -3.65 -7.02
CA ALA A 92 -9.43 -5.09 -7.13
C ALA A 92 -10.71 -5.94 -7.05
N LEU A 93 -11.76 -5.41 -6.40
CA LEU A 93 -13.09 -6.02 -6.31
C LEU A 93 -14.03 -5.60 -7.44
N ASP A 94 -13.60 -4.73 -8.35
CA ASP A 94 -14.40 -4.30 -9.50
C ASP A 94 -14.48 -5.45 -10.52
N ASP A 95 -15.67 -5.71 -11.06
CA ASP A 95 -15.89 -6.81 -12.01
C ASP A 95 -15.01 -6.69 -13.27
N ASN A 96 -14.62 -5.47 -13.64
CA ASN A 96 -13.74 -5.20 -14.78
C ASN A 96 -12.26 -5.52 -14.48
N PHE A 97 -11.88 -5.65 -13.21
CA PHE A 97 -10.52 -6.04 -12.83
C PHE A 97 -10.20 -7.46 -13.34
N SER A 98 -11.19 -8.35 -13.32
CA SER A 98 -11.14 -9.71 -13.88
C SER A 98 -10.89 -9.75 -15.40
N ILE A 99 -11.11 -8.64 -16.11
CA ILE A 99 -10.86 -8.54 -17.56
C ILE A 99 -9.38 -8.21 -17.81
N LEU A 100 -8.78 -7.35 -16.97
CA LEU A 100 -7.36 -6.98 -17.03
C LEU A 100 -6.45 -8.08 -16.48
N CYS A 101 -6.93 -8.79 -15.45
CA CYS A 101 -6.33 -10.02 -14.94
C CYS A 101 -7.32 -11.17 -15.22
N PRO A 102 -7.31 -11.77 -16.42
CA PRO A 102 -8.24 -12.85 -16.76
C PRO A 102 -8.24 -13.90 -15.67
N VAL A 103 -9.43 -14.20 -15.13
CA VAL A 103 -9.63 -15.31 -14.18
C VAL A 103 -8.89 -16.53 -14.75
N PRO A 104 -8.03 -17.21 -13.97
CA PRO A 104 -7.30 -18.35 -14.48
C PRO A 104 -8.28 -19.38 -15.04
N ARG A 105 -8.41 -19.47 -16.37
CA ARG A 105 -9.09 -20.58 -17.02
C ARG A 105 -8.31 -21.81 -16.62
N LYS A 106 -8.91 -22.65 -15.75
CA LYS A 106 -8.36 -23.91 -15.18
C LYS A 106 -7.07 -24.36 -15.87
N SER A 107 -5.99 -23.71 -15.49
CA SER A 107 -4.65 -24.20 -15.71
C SER A 107 -4.36 -25.01 -14.46
N VAL A 108 -3.77 -26.18 -14.64
CA VAL A 108 -3.31 -27.07 -13.54
C VAL A 108 -2.32 -26.33 -12.61
N VAL A 109 -1.88 -25.11 -12.97
CA VAL A 109 -1.00 -24.21 -12.23
C VAL A 109 -1.77 -23.08 -11.53
N ASN A 110 -2.93 -23.37 -10.94
CA ASN A 110 -3.51 -22.51 -9.89
C ASN A 110 -2.73 -22.74 -8.60
N SER A 111 -1.71 -21.94 -8.27
CA SER A 111 -1.05 -22.21 -6.98
C SER A 111 -0.48 -21.04 -6.17
N LEU A 112 -0.23 -19.83 -6.69
CA LEU A 112 0.42 -18.81 -5.85
C LEU A 112 -0.55 -17.78 -5.25
N VAL A 113 -1.28 -17.03 -6.07
CA VAL A 113 -2.17 -15.95 -5.59
C VAL A 113 -3.32 -16.50 -4.73
N ALA A 114 -3.90 -17.63 -5.13
CA ALA A 114 -4.96 -18.29 -4.36
C ALA A 114 -4.46 -18.83 -3.00
N VAL A 115 -3.19 -19.25 -2.92
CA VAL A 115 -2.56 -19.69 -1.66
C VAL A 115 -2.24 -18.50 -0.77
N LEU A 116 -1.71 -17.41 -1.34
CA LEU A 116 -1.42 -16.18 -0.59
C LEU A 116 -2.70 -15.56 0.01
N LEU A 117 -3.81 -15.55 -0.72
CA LEU A 117 -5.10 -15.05 -0.22
C LEU A 117 -5.72 -15.94 0.87
N ARG A 118 -5.47 -17.26 0.86
CA ARG A 118 -5.94 -18.17 1.92
C ARG A 118 -5.11 -18.10 3.20
N ILE A 119 -3.83 -17.79 3.09
CA ILE A 119 -2.94 -17.63 4.27
C ILE A 119 -3.22 -16.30 4.98
N ALA A 120 -3.72 -15.30 4.26
CA ALA A 120 -4.06 -13.99 4.80
C ALA A 120 -5.46 -13.89 5.46
N ALA A 121 -6.26 -14.96 5.40
CA ALA A 121 -7.61 -15.04 5.96
C ALA A 121 -7.64 -15.71 7.34
#